data_AF-A0A069PDE1-F1
#
_entry.id   AF-A0A069PDE1-F1
#
_cell.length_a   1.000
_cell.length_b   1.000
_cell.length_c   1.000
_cell.angle_alpha   90.00
_cell.angle_beta   90.00
_cell.angle_gamma   90.00
#
_symmetry.space_group_name_H-M   'P 1'
#
loop_
_entity.id
_entity.type
_entity.pdbx_description
1 polymer ?
#
loop_
_entity_poly.entity_id
_entity_poly.type
_entity_poly.pdbx_seq_one_letter_code
_entity_poly.pdbx_strand_id
1 'polypeptide(L)' 'MLADSLLELLLGLPEGAALLLPIEFNRATIEVAVDSAAKADPSKRFKVGEHRSRATTHEHVVRYLRIEQVSDHES' A
#
# COMPACT_ATOMS: atom_id res chain seq x y z
N MET A 1 5.73 -14.10 8.22
CA MET A 1 6.98 -13.53 7.66
C MET A 1 6.71 -12.36 6.72
N LEU A 2 6.06 -12.54 5.56
CA LEU A 2 5.76 -11.41 4.65
C LEU A 2 4.66 -10.47 5.18
N ALA A 3 3.59 -11.04 5.76
CA ALA A 3 2.49 -10.26 6.32
C ALA A 3 2.91 -9.40 7.53
N ASP A 4 3.76 -9.94 8.40
CA ASP A 4 4.26 -9.22 9.59
C ASP A 4 5.16 -8.04 9.18
N SER A 5 6.05 -8.27 8.20
CA SER A 5 6.91 -7.21 7.66
C SER A 5 6.09 -6.11 6.98
N LEU A 6 5.03 -6.47 6.26
CA LEU A 6 4.14 -5.51 5.62
C LEU A 6 3.32 -4.72 6.66
N LEU A 7 2.87 -5.37 7.72
CA LEU A 7 2.19 -4.72 8.84
C LEU A 7 3.06 -3.64 9.48
N GLU A 8 4.32 -3.96 9.82
CA GLU A 8 5.25 -2.99 10.40
C GLU A 8 5.49 -1.78 9.48
N LEU A 9 5.64 -2.02 8.17
CA LEU A 9 5.78 -0.94 7.18
C LEU A 9 4.54 -0.05 7.12
N LEU A 10 3.34 -0.63 7.18
CA LEU A 10 2.08 0.13 7.17
C LEU A 10 1.89 0.93 8.46
N LEU A 11 2.25 0.37 9.61
CA LEU A 11 2.26 1.08 10.89
C LEU A 11 3.30 2.19 10.94
N GLY A 12 4.42 2.05 10.23
CA GLY A 12 5.42 3.10 10.07
C GLY A 12 5.10 4.14 8.97
N LEU A 13 4.09 3.90 8.13
CA LEU A 13 3.82 4.73 6.97
C LEU A 13 3.34 6.14 7.40
N PRO A 14 4.06 7.21 7.00
CA PRO A 14 3.65 8.59 7.28
C PRO A 14 2.38 8.98 6.54
N GLU A 15 1.69 10.00 7.05
CA GLU A 15 0.50 10.52 6.40
C GLU A 15 0.79 11.12 5.02
N GLY A 16 -0.06 10.79 4.05
CA GLY A 16 0.11 11.17 2.63
C GLY A 16 1.22 10.40 1.89
N ALA A 17 1.95 9.51 2.57
CA ALA A 17 2.93 8.64 1.93
C ALA A 17 2.26 7.40 1.30
N ALA A 18 2.92 6.84 0.29
CA ALA A 18 2.46 5.63 -0.37
C ALA A 18 3.57 4.58 -0.46
N LEU A 19 3.22 3.35 -0.11
CA LEU A 19 4.03 2.16 -0.35
C LEU A 19 3.67 1.59 -1.73
N LEU A 20 4.69 1.37 -2.57
CA LEU A 20 4.54 0.72 -3.87
C LEU A 20 5.07 -0.71 -3.78
N LEU A 21 4.19 -1.66 -4.06
CA LEU A 21 4.52 -3.09 -4.12
C LEU A 21 4.41 -3.58 -5.56
N PRO A 22 5.31 -4.45 -6.03
CA PRO A 22 5.14 -5.14 -7.32
C PRO A 22 3.76 -5.84 -7.41
N ILE A 23 3.14 -5.86 -8.58
CA ILE A 23 1.78 -6.42 -8.73
C ILE A 23 1.72 -7.95 -8.56
N GLU A 24 2.87 -8.61 -8.57
CA GLU A 24 3.05 -10.03 -8.26
C GLU A 24 2.72 -10.36 -6.80
N PHE A 25 2.64 -9.35 -5.93
CA PHE A 25 2.17 -9.53 -4.56
C PHE A 25 0.68 -9.89 -4.54
N ASN A 26 0.34 -10.92 -3.77
CA ASN A 26 -1.04 -11.36 -3.61
C ASN A 26 -1.89 -10.26 -2.95
N ARG A 27 -2.91 -9.79 -3.67
CA ARG A 27 -3.85 -8.77 -3.20
C ARG A 27 -4.51 -9.16 -1.87
N ALA A 28 -4.87 -10.42 -1.67
CA ALA A 28 -5.49 -10.88 -0.43
C ALA A 28 -4.55 -10.74 0.77
N THR A 29 -3.26 -10.99 0.59
CA THR A 29 -2.26 -10.79 1.66
C THR A 29 -2.10 -9.31 2.01
N ILE A 30 -2.16 -8.43 1.01
CA ILE A 30 -2.11 -6.98 1.22
C ILE A 30 -3.35 -6.48 1.96
N GLU A 31 -4.54 -6.93 1.56
CA GLU A 31 -5.79 -6.56 2.24
C GLU A 31 -5.80 -7.01 3.70
N VAL A 32 -5.30 -8.21 4.00
CA VAL A 32 -5.15 -8.70 5.39
C VAL A 32 -4.18 -7.84 6.18
N ALA A 33 -3.05 -7.43 5.60
CA ALA A 33 -2.09 -6.58 6.28
C ALA A 33 -2.63 -5.16 6.53
N VAL A 34 -3.37 -4.60 5.57
CA VAL A 34 -4.03 -3.29 5.69
C VAL A 34 -5.11 -3.32 6.77
N ASP A 35 -5.98 -4.34 6.76
CA ASP A 35 -7.01 -4.52 7.80
C ASP A 35 -6.37 -4.70 9.19
N SER A 36 -5.29 -5.45 9.27
CA SER A 36 -4.53 -5.63 10.51
C SER A 36 -3.88 -4.32 10.99
N ALA A 37 -3.36 -3.50 10.07
CA ALA A 37 -2.79 -2.19 10.39
C ALA A 37 -3.86 -1.22 10.89
N ALA A 38 -5.03 -1.18 10.23
CA ALA A 38 -6.17 -0.35 10.66
C ALA A 38 -6.75 -0.79 12.01
N LYS A 39 -6.70 -2.09 12.34
CA LYS A 39 -7.08 -2.61 13.66
C LYS A 39 -6.06 -2.27 14.74
N ALA A 40 -4.77 -2.33 14.41
CA ALA A 40 -3.69 -2.04 15.34
C ALA A 40 -3.57 -0.53 15.63
N ASP A 41 -3.83 0.32 14.65
CA ASP A 41 -3.89 1.79 14.80
C ASP A 41 -5.12 2.35 14.07
N PRO A 42 -6.26 2.50 14.78
CA PRO A 42 -7.52 3.02 14.20
C PRO A 42 -7.44 4.47 13.71
N SER A 43 -6.39 5.21 14.07
CA SER A 43 -6.19 6.59 13.57
C SER A 43 -5.66 6.60 12.13
N LYS A 44 -5.14 5.47 11.65
CA LYS A 44 -4.62 5.33 10.29
C LYS A 44 -5.70 4.81 9.36
N ARG A 45 -5.77 5.42 8.19
CA ARG A 45 -6.59 4.95 7.06
C ARG A 45 -5.70 4.69 5.87
N PHE A 46 -6.04 3.65 5.12
CA PHE A 46 -5.27 3.24 3.96
C PHE A 46 -6.15 3.12 2.73
N LYS A 47 -5.65 3.59 1.59
CA LYS A 47 -6.25 3.40 0.28
C LYS A 47 -5.39 2.47 -0.54
N VAL A 48 -5.98 1.38 -1.03
CA VAL A 48 -5.30 0.41 -1.90
C VAL A 48 -5.76 0.61 -3.33
N GLY A 49 -4.82 0.85 -4.24
CA GLY A 49 -5.06 1.04 -5.66
C GLY A 49 -3.98 0.42 -6.52
N GLU A 50 -4.15 0.49 -7.84
CA GLU A 50 -3.08 0.17 -8.78
C GLU A 50 -2.41 1.46 -9.26
N HIS A 51 -1.08 1.46 -9.29
CA HIS A 51 -0.28 2.49 -9.93
C HIS A 51 0.39 1.92 -11.18
N ARG A 52 0.32 2.68 -12.28
CA ARG A 52 0.98 2.31 -13.54
C ARG A 52 2.05 3.36 -13.80
N SER A 53 3.32 2.96 -13.74
CA SER A 53 4.39 3.85 -14.17
C SER A 53 4.45 3.85 -15.70
N ARG A 54 4.67 5.02 -16.30
CA ARG A 54 4.68 5.16 -17.75
C ARG A 54 6.00 4.60 -18.27
N ALA A 55 5.89 3.56 -19.08
CA ALA A 55 6.97 3.01 -19.90
C ALA A 55 7.72 4.13 -20.62
N THR A 56 9.01 4.28 -20.34
CA THR A 56 9.92 4.98 -21.26
C THR A 56 10.11 4.12 -22.51
N THR A 57 10.70 4.65 -23.59
CA THR A 57 10.91 3.95 -24.87
C THR A 57 11.62 2.58 -24.75
N HIS A 58 12.22 2.27 -23.60
CA HIS A 58 12.93 1.02 -23.30
C HIS A 58 12.40 0.25 -22.08
N GLU A 59 11.29 0.66 -21.46
CA GLU A 59 10.75 -0.02 -20.28
C GLU A 59 9.35 -0.59 -20.54
N HIS A 60 9.13 -1.84 -20.14
CA HIS A 60 7.80 -2.42 -20.10
C HIS A 60 6.94 -1.66 -19.06
N VAL A 61 5.63 -1.52 -19.30
CA VAL A 61 4.72 -0.89 -18.33
C VAL A 61 4.79 -1.67 -17.02
N VAL A 62 5.39 -1.08 -15.98
CA VAL A 62 5.44 -1.70 -14.65
C VAL A 62 4.18 -1.31 -13.89
N ARG A 63 3.43 -2.34 -13.46
CA ARG A 63 2.26 -2.20 -12.60
C ARG A 63 2.67 -2.44 -11.16
N TYR A 64 2.23 -1.56 -10.28
CA TYR A 64 2.43 -1.65 -8.85
C TYR A 64 1.08 -1.60 -8.13
N LEU A 65 0.99 -2.27 -6.99
CA LEU A 65 -0.03 -1.99 -5.99
C LEU A 65 0.45 -0.80 -5.15
N ARG A 66 -0.40 0.21 -5.01
CA ARG A 66 -0.15 1.41 -4.22
C ARG A 66 -1.02 1.36 -2.98
N ILE A 67 -0.38 1.40 -1.80
CA ILE A 67 -1.06 1.52 -0.52
C ILE A 67 -0.69 2.89 0.04
N GLU A 68 -1.66 3.78 0.11
CA GLU A 68 -1.47 5.15 0.57
C GLU A 68 -2.07 5.31 1.96
N GLN A 69 -1.33 5.87 2.90
CA GLN A 69 -1.92 6.36 4.14
C GLN A 69 -2.63 7.67 3.82
N VAL A 70 -3.93 7.72 4.10
CA VAL A 70 -4.77 8.91 3.89
C VAL A 70 -5.15 9.52 5.22
N SER A 71 -5.25 10.85 5.23
CA SER A 71 -5.79 11.60 6.35
C SER A 71 -7.30 11.34 6.50
N ASP A 72 -7.80 11.44 7.73
CA ASP A 72 -9.25 11.41 8.01
C ASP A 72 -9.99 12.61 7.38
N HIS A 73 -9.24 13.62 6.92
CA HIS A 73 -9.76 14.91 6.45
C HIS A 73 -10.19 14.96 4.98
N GLU A 74 -10.06 13.88 4.22
CA GLU A 74 -10.62 13.82 2.86
C GLU A 74 -12.03 13.23 2.88
N SER A 75 -13.02 14.10 3.14
CA SER A 75 -14.46 13.87 2.89
C SER A 75 -14.85 14.30 1.48
#